data_AF-A0A9Y2B7B1-F1
#
_entry.id   AF-A0A9Y2B7B1-F1
#
_cell.length_a   1.000
_cell.length_b   1.000
_cell.length_c   1.000
_cell.angle_alpha   90.00
_cell.angle_beta   90.00
_cell.angle_gamma   90.00
#
_symmetry.space_group_name_H-M   'P 1'
#
loop_
_entity.id
_entity.type
_entity.pdbx_description
1 polymer ?
#
loop_
_entity_poly.entity_id
_entity_poly.type
_entity_poly.pdbx_seq_one_letter_code
_entity_poly.pdbx_strand_id
1 'polypeptide(L)'
;MASAPKPNLPIFFNDLMPLNSRDHSSWHSKQFPDVSFLGKHHAIPVTVDEFIDTQRHYPIVFSAGDNPVPLALMGLNEGVNTFVDDEGKITDDVYIPAYVRRYPFMLAKLQPNSEELSLCFDPSAGVVGDHSDGNALFDDKNEPTDYTKGVLDFCQKFEESGARTKGFMEEIKKHGLLMDGEIAITMQENPDKPFVYRGFQMVDENKLRELKGEVLESLAGNGMLMLLHAHLFSLNLMRVIFSRQSRLGKVPQPEAST
;
A
#
# COMPACT_ATOMS: atom_id res chain seq x y z
N MET A 1 8.69 14.37 30.38
CA MET A 1 8.99 13.90 29.01
C MET A 1 7.90 14.47 28.13
N ALA A 2 8.16 15.60 27.47
CA ALA A 2 7.18 16.22 26.60
C ALA A 2 6.94 15.29 25.41
N SER A 3 5.79 14.64 25.35
CA SER A 3 5.39 13.86 24.18
C SER A 3 5.25 14.85 23.03
N ALA A 4 6.09 14.71 22.01
CA ALA A 4 5.89 15.39 20.73
C ALA A 4 4.48 15.04 20.20
N PRO A 5 3.82 15.96 19.46
CA PRO A 5 2.56 15.65 18.81
C PRO A 5 2.76 14.41 17.93
N LYS A 6 1.91 13.39 18.11
CA LYS A 6 1.96 12.17 17.31
C LYS A 6 1.80 12.57 15.84
N PRO A 7 2.80 12.34 14.98
CA PRO A 7 2.62 12.48 13.54
C PRO A 7 1.43 11.60 13.12
N ASN A 8 0.70 11.98 12.07
CA ASN A 8 -0.17 11.02 11.38
C ASN A 8 0.75 9.94 10.80
N LEU A 9 0.91 8.84 11.52
CA LEU A 9 1.76 7.74 11.12
C LEU A 9 1.14 7.02 9.91
N PRO A 10 1.96 6.43 9.04
CA PRO A 10 1.46 5.58 7.97
C PRO A 10 0.61 4.43 8.54
N ILE A 11 -0.33 3.92 7.74
CA ILE A 11 -1.13 2.74 8.04
C ILE A 11 -0.21 1.58 8.51
N PHE A 12 -0.69 0.81 9.49
CA PHE A 12 0.03 -0.19 10.31
C PHE A 12 0.87 0.36 11.47
N PHE A 13 1.49 1.53 11.32
CA PHE A 13 2.43 2.05 12.32
C PHE A 13 1.68 2.77 13.44
N ASN A 14 1.75 2.24 14.66
CA ASN A 14 1.14 2.87 15.85
C ASN A 14 2.14 3.71 16.65
N ASP A 15 3.42 3.42 16.51
CA ASP A 15 4.54 4.16 17.08
C ASP A 15 5.76 4.07 16.13
N LEU A 16 6.77 4.90 16.38
CA LEU A 16 7.97 4.95 15.57
C LEU A 16 9.20 5.21 16.43
N MET A 17 10.09 4.21 16.51
CA MET A 17 11.31 4.26 17.29
C MET A 17 12.54 4.13 16.38
N PRO A 18 13.56 5.01 16.50
CA PRO A 18 14.80 4.89 15.74
C PRO A 18 15.62 3.69 16.20
N LEU A 19 15.97 2.81 15.25
CA LEU A 19 16.88 1.70 15.51
C LEU A 19 18.31 2.23 15.69
N ASN A 20 18.96 1.86 16.79
CA ASN A 20 20.30 2.31 17.14
C ASN A 20 21.01 1.29 18.03
N SER A 21 22.34 1.20 17.93
CA SER A 21 23.14 0.19 18.64
C SER A 21 23.29 0.46 20.14
N ARG A 22 23.09 1.70 20.61
CA ARG A 22 23.17 2.00 22.05
C ARG A 22 22.03 1.34 22.82
N ASP A 23 20.82 1.39 22.27
CA ASP A 23 19.61 0.95 22.97
C ASP A 23 19.15 -0.46 22.53
N HIS A 24 19.58 -0.93 21.36
CA HIS A 24 19.07 -2.14 20.72
C HIS A 24 20.15 -3.16 20.33
N SER A 25 21.37 -3.10 20.90
CA SER A 25 22.47 -4.01 20.53
C SER A 25 22.14 -5.49 20.77
N SER A 26 21.38 -5.83 21.81
CA SER A 26 20.95 -7.20 22.10
C SER A 26 19.67 -7.62 21.38
N TRP A 27 19.02 -6.71 20.65
CA TRP A 27 17.69 -6.95 20.10
C TRP A 27 17.73 -7.79 18.84
N HIS A 28 16.62 -8.49 18.62
CA HIS A 28 16.40 -9.37 17.49
C HIS A 28 15.08 -9.00 16.78
N SER A 29 15.01 -9.33 15.50
CA SER A 29 13.79 -9.26 14.69
C SER A 29 13.30 -10.66 14.32
N LYS A 30 12.05 -10.94 14.66
CA LYS A 30 11.36 -12.19 14.35
C LYS A 30 10.51 -12.04 13.09
N GLN A 31 10.13 -13.17 12.53
CA GLN A 31 9.03 -13.20 11.57
C GLN A 31 7.71 -13.00 12.33
N PHE A 32 6.75 -12.33 11.70
CA PHE A 32 5.39 -12.32 12.21
C PHE A 32 4.82 -13.75 12.20
N PRO A 33 4.05 -14.13 13.24
CA PRO A 33 3.36 -15.42 13.25
C PRO A 33 2.23 -15.49 12.22
N ASP A 34 1.66 -14.32 11.87
CA ASP A 34 0.55 -14.14 10.95
C ASP A 34 0.54 -12.70 10.39
N VAL A 35 -0.41 -12.36 9.52
CA VAL A 35 -0.62 -11.01 8.98
C VAL A 35 -1.93 -10.38 9.45
N SER A 36 -2.32 -10.61 10.71
CA SER A 36 -3.54 -10.01 11.29
C SER A 36 -3.53 -8.47 11.21
N PHE A 37 -2.34 -7.85 11.23
CA PHE A 37 -2.18 -6.41 11.03
C PHE A 37 -2.69 -5.94 9.66
N LEU A 38 -2.78 -6.82 8.66
CA LEU A 38 -3.32 -6.54 7.33
C LEU A 38 -4.84 -6.79 7.24
N GLY A 39 -5.38 -7.70 8.05
CA GLY A 39 -6.73 -8.25 7.92
C GLY A 39 -7.89 -7.25 8.03
N LYS A 40 -7.64 -6.04 8.55
CA LYS A 40 -8.63 -4.95 8.64
C LYS A 40 -8.45 -3.86 7.59
N HIS A 41 -7.48 -4.00 6.70
CA HIS A 41 -7.16 -2.98 5.71
C HIS A 41 -7.66 -3.38 4.33
N HIS A 42 -8.61 -2.60 3.83
CA HIS A 42 -9.25 -2.79 2.54
C HIS A 42 -8.47 -2.19 1.37
N ALA A 43 -7.60 -1.22 1.64
CA ALA A 43 -6.79 -0.53 0.65
C ALA A 43 -5.37 -0.34 1.19
N ILE A 44 -4.36 -0.69 0.38
CA ILE A 44 -2.94 -0.61 0.75
C ILE A 44 -2.19 0.22 -0.28
N PRO A 45 -1.32 1.17 0.14
CA PRO A 45 -0.46 1.90 -0.76
C PRO A 45 0.43 0.98 -1.60
N VAL A 46 0.53 1.27 -2.89
CA VAL A 46 1.43 0.60 -3.83
C VAL A 46 2.27 1.61 -4.59
N THR A 47 3.47 1.21 -4.97
CA THR A 47 4.34 2.02 -5.83
C THR A 47 4.16 1.65 -7.30
N VAL A 48 4.49 2.56 -8.22
CA VAL A 48 4.37 2.31 -9.66
C VAL A 48 5.21 1.14 -10.15
N ASP A 49 6.34 0.88 -9.49
CA ASP A 49 7.23 -0.24 -9.77
C ASP A 49 6.55 -1.61 -9.57
N GLU A 50 5.44 -1.63 -8.82
CA GLU A 50 4.70 -2.85 -8.48
C GLU A 50 3.40 -3.00 -9.29
N PHE A 51 3.06 -2.06 -10.17
CA PHE A 51 1.77 -2.06 -10.88
C PHE A 51 1.56 -3.32 -11.73
N ILE A 52 2.62 -3.82 -12.37
CA ILE A 52 2.53 -4.98 -13.28
C ILE A 52 2.21 -6.28 -12.53
N ASP A 53 2.75 -6.43 -11.32
CA ASP A 53 2.46 -7.56 -10.45
C ASP A 53 1.11 -7.36 -9.76
N THR A 54 0.90 -6.18 -9.18
CA THR A 54 -0.32 -5.82 -8.43
C THR A 54 -1.59 -5.95 -9.28
N GLN A 55 -1.57 -5.49 -10.54
CA GLN A 55 -2.76 -5.46 -11.41
C GLN A 55 -3.37 -6.84 -11.68
N ARG A 56 -2.61 -7.92 -11.48
CA ARG A 56 -3.10 -9.30 -11.68
C ARG A 56 -3.95 -9.80 -10.52
N HIS A 57 -3.80 -9.19 -9.34
CA HIS A 57 -4.38 -9.67 -8.09
C HIS A 57 -5.33 -8.67 -7.44
N TYR A 58 -5.10 -7.36 -7.64
CA TYR A 58 -5.88 -6.30 -7.01
C TYR A 58 -6.25 -5.21 -8.01
N PRO A 59 -7.44 -4.60 -7.89
CA PRO A 59 -7.70 -3.29 -8.47
C PRO A 59 -6.70 -2.28 -7.91
N ILE A 60 -6.05 -1.55 -8.81
CA ILE A 60 -5.25 -0.38 -8.49
C ILE A 60 -6.15 0.82 -8.70
N VAL A 61 -6.39 1.62 -7.67
CA VAL A 61 -7.11 2.90 -7.75
C VAL A 61 -6.22 4.01 -7.22
N PHE A 62 -6.63 5.26 -7.36
CA PHE A 62 -5.95 6.39 -6.73
C PHE A 62 -6.82 6.95 -5.60
N SER A 63 -6.23 7.35 -4.48
CA SER A 63 -6.99 7.96 -3.38
C SER A 63 -7.69 9.24 -3.83
N ALA A 64 -8.87 9.56 -3.29
CA ALA A 64 -9.51 10.84 -3.54
C ALA A 64 -8.72 12.03 -2.96
N GLY A 65 -8.97 13.23 -3.47
CA GLY A 65 -8.39 14.49 -3.00
C GLY A 65 -7.30 15.05 -3.92
N ASP A 66 -6.66 16.13 -3.47
CA ASP A 66 -5.73 16.90 -4.32
C ASP A 66 -4.38 16.21 -4.56
N ASN A 67 -3.96 15.34 -3.64
CA ASN A 67 -2.70 14.61 -3.72
C ASN A 67 -2.97 13.10 -3.76
N PRO A 68 -3.52 12.60 -4.88
CA PRO A 68 -3.88 11.20 -5.01
C PRO A 68 -2.63 10.31 -4.97
N VAL A 69 -2.74 9.15 -4.32
CA VAL A 69 -1.71 8.11 -4.30
C VAL A 69 -2.29 6.77 -4.76
N PRO A 70 -1.49 5.90 -5.40
CA PRO A 70 -1.98 4.58 -5.81
C PRO A 70 -2.27 3.66 -4.62
N LEU A 71 -3.38 2.93 -4.70
CA LEU A 71 -3.87 1.98 -3.70
C LEU A 71 -4.26 0.66 -4.37
N ALA A 72 -3.82 -0.46 -3.82
CA ALA A 72 -4.34 -1.79 -4.14
C ALA A 72 -5.54 -2.11 -3.24
N LEU A 73 -6.67 -2.47 -3.85
CA LEU A 73 -7.90 -2.82 -3.13
C LEU A 73 -7.93 -4.32 -2.79
N MET A 74 -7.85 -4.60 -1.50
CA MET A 74 -8.04 -5.93 -0.89
C MET A 74 -9.49 -6.16 -0.45
N GLY A 75 -10.26 -5.08 -0.36
CA GLY A 75 -11.71 -5.03 -0.18
C GLY A 75 -12.26 -3.71 -0.73
N LEU A 76 -13.56 -3.65 -0.96
CA LEU A 76 -14.30 -2.51 -1.49
C LEU A 76 -14.95 -1.66 -0.38
N ASN A 77 -14.86 -2.12 0.87
CA ASN A 77 -15.44 -1.46 2.03
C ASN A 77 -14.41 -1.34 3.13
N GLU A 78 -14.46 -0.23 3.87
CA GLU A 78 -13.57 -0.01 5.00
C GLU A 78 -13.62 -1.16 6.01
N GLY A 79 -12.47 -1.54 6.57
CA GLY A 79 -12.37 -2.65 7.51
C GLY A 79 -12.35 -4.05 6.89
N VAL A 80 -12.57 -4.18 5.57
CA VAL A 80 -12.69 -5.50 4.92
C VAL A 80 -11.43 -5.85 4.13
N ASN A 81 -10.78 -6.95 4.50
CA ASN A 81 -9.79 -7.62 3.66
C ASN A 81 -10.33 -8.98 3.21
N THR A 82 -10.27 -9.27 1.92
CA THR A 82 -10.77 -10.54 1.35
C THR A 82 -9.70 -11.61 1.16
N PHE A 83 -8.44 -11.32 1.47
CA PHE A 83 -7.30 -12.20 1.26
C PHE A 83 -6.67 -12.70 2.56
N VAL A 84 -7.12 -12.19 3.70
CA VAL A 84 -6.67 -12.60 5.03
C VAL A 84 -7.85 -13.23 5.77
N ASP A 85 -7.67 -14.45 6.27
CA ASP A 85 -8.67 -15.14 7.09
C ASP A 85 -8.66 -14.65 8.56
N ASP A 86 -9.56 -15.19 9.37
CA ASP A 86 -9.72 -14.78 10.76
C ASP A 86 -8.55 -15.25 11.65
N GLU A 87 -7.76 -16.22 11.18
CA GLU A 87 -6.49 -16.67 11.76
C GLU A 87 -5.28 -15.84 11.30
N GLY A 88 -5.48 -14.81 10.47
CA GLY A 88 -4.43 -13.91 10.00
C GLY A 88 -3.57 -14.50 8.89
N LYS A 89 -4.02 -15.53 8.17
CA LYS A 89 -3.28 -16.14 7.06
C LYS A 89 -3.74 -15.60 5.72
N ILE A 90 -2.80 -15.51 4.79
CA ILE A 90 -3.11 -15.19 3.39
C ILE A 90 -3.71 -16.44 2.73
N THR A 91 -4.91 -16.30 2.15
CA THR A 91 -5.70 -17.44 1.66
C THR A 91 -5.41 -17.84 0.20
N ASP A 92 -4.64 -17.03 -0.54
CA ASP A 92 -4.41 -17.20 -1.97
C ASP A 92 -2.94 -16.89 -2.30
N ASP A 93 -2.44 -17.44 -3.42
CA ASP A 93 -1.14 -17.05 -3.96
C ASP A 93 -1.27 -15.70 -4.68
N VAL A 94 -0.99 -14.63 -3.93
CA VAL A 94 -1.16 -13.25 -4.38
C VAL A 94 0.08 -12.42 -4.09
N TYR A 95 0.31 -11.44 -4.95
CA TYR A 95 1.40 -10.47 -4.76
C TYR A 95 1.25 -9.70 -3.45
N ILE A 96 2.27 -9.65 -2.60
CA ILE A 96 2.23 -8.86 -1.36
C ILE A 96 2.97 -7.54 -1.57
N PRO A 97 2.28 -6.38 -1.55
CA PRO A 97 2.92 -5.07 -1.74
C PRO A 97 4.09 -4.82 -0.81
N ALA A 98 5.10 -4.09 -1.29
CA ALA A 98 6.28 -3.70 -0.54
C ALA A 98 5.92 -2.90 0.72
N TYR A 99 4.82 -2.13 0.67
CA TYR A 99 4.28 -1.44 1.84
C TYR A 99 3.89 -2.38 2.98
N VAL A 100 3.36 -3.57 2.67
CA VAL A 100 3.08 -4.63 3.65
C VAL A 100 4.38 -5.30 4.09
N ARG A 101 5.24 -5.65 3.13
CA ARG A 101 6.51 -6.38 3.40
C ARG A 101 7.53 -5.59 4.23
N ARG A 102 7.52 -4.25 4.15
CA ARG A 102 8.42 -3.41 4.96
C ARG A 102 8.04 -3.38 6.43
N TYR A 103 6.76 -3.55 6.79
CA TYR A 103 6.32 -3.51 8.18
C TYR A 103 7.08 -4.59 8.98
N PRO A 104 7.70 -4.27 10.14
CA PRO A 104 7.48 -3.08 10.96
C PRO A 104 8.48 -1.93 10.75
N PHE A 105 9.31 -1.97 9.71
CA PHE A 105 10.38 -1.01 9.47
C PHE A 105 10.01 0.07 8.46
N MET A 106 10.53 1.28 8.67
CA MET A 106 10.49 2.35 7.67
C MET A 106 11.65 3.33 7.85
N LEU A 107 11.98 4.06 6.78
CA LEU A 107 12.87 5.21 6.88
C LEU A 107 12.07 6.44 7.27
N ALA A 108 12.58 7.22 8.23
CA ALA A 108 11.95 8.46 8.64
C ALA A 108 13.00 9.53 8.98
N LYS A 109 12.62 10.80 8.76
CA LYS A 109 13.40 11.94 9.22
C LYS A 109 13.14 12.13 10.72
N LEU A 110 14.18 12.02 11.55
CA LEU A 110 14.05 12.25 13.00
C LEU A 110 13.85 13.73 13.35
N GLN A 111 14.21 14.63 12.43
CA GLN A 111 14.03 16.07 12.56
C GLN A 111 13.48 16.64 11.25
N PRO A 112 12.56 17.61 11.29
CA PRO A 112 11.94 18.16 10.07
C PRO A 112 12.93 18.69 9.03
N ASN A 113 14.07 19.22 9.50
CA ASN A 113 15.10 19.84 8.65
C ASN A 113 16.25 18.88 8.28
N SER A 114 16.18 17.61 8.70
CA SER A 114 17.20 16.63 8.35
C SER A 114 17.03 16.16 6.91
N GLU A 115 18.13 16.02 6.20
CA GLU A 115 18.18 15.24 4.96
C GLU A 115 18.46 13.76 5.23
N GLU A 116 19.04 13.45 6.39
CA GLU A 116 19.30 12.08 6.80
C GLU A 116 18.02 11.37 7.23
N LEU A 117 17.79 10.20 6.64
CA LEU A 117 16.77 9.25 7.03
C LEU A 117 17.36 8.26 8.02
N SER A 118 16.63 7.98 9.09
CA SER A 118 16.96 6.94 10.05
C SER A 118 16.05 5.74 9.88
N LEU A 119 16.62 4.54 9.97
CA LEU A 119 15.84 3.32 10.05
C LEU A 119 15.08 3.31 11.37
N CYS A 120 13.77 3.29 11.28
CA CYS A 120 12.87 3.25 12.41
C CYS A 120 12.01 1.99 12.32
N PHE A 121 11.42 1.60 13.44
CA PHE A 121 10.48 0.48 13.51
C PHE A 121 9.30 0.82 14.42
N ASP A 122 8.20 0.11 14.24
CA ASP A 122 7.05 0.14 15.14
C ASP A 122 7.27 -0.86 16.30
N PRO A 123 7.59 -0.40 17.53
CA PRO A 123 7.76 -1.29 18.67
C PRO A 123 6.46 -2.01 19.07
N SER A 124 5.29 -1.49 18.69
CA SER A 124 4.01 -2.12 18.97
C SER A 124 3.75 -3.38 18.13
N ALA A 125 4.53 -3.59 17.07
CA ALA A 125 4.46 -4.78 16.23
C ALA A 125 4.83 -6.08 16.98
N GLY A 126 5.58 -5.98 18.07
CA GLY A 126 5.92 -7.11 18.94
C GLY A 126 6.93 -8.11 18.35
N VAL A 127 7.45 -7.86 17.15
CA VAL A 127 8.43 -8.73 16.47
C VAL A 127 9.86 -8.18 16.49
N VAL A 128 10.06 -6.95 16.97
CA VAL A 128 11.37 -6.31 17.16
C VAL A 128 11.54 -5.99 18.64
N GLY A 129 12.54 -6.59 19.29
CA GLY A 129 12.70 -6.49 20.75
C GLY A 129 13.88 -7.28 21.29
N ASP A 130 14.06 -7.23 22.62
CA ASP A 130 15.05 -8.04 23.34
C ASP A 130 14.57 -9.50 23.45
N HIS A 131 14.64 -10.21 22.32
CA HIS A 131 14.24 -11.59 22.20
C HIS A 131 15.47 -12.52 22.20
N SER A 132 15.28 -13.76 22.64
CA SER A 132 16.32 -14.80 22.63
C SER A 132 16.54 -15.48 21.27
N ASP A 133 15.69 -15.16 20.28
CA ASP A 133 15.55 -15.83 18.99
C ASP A 133 15.13 -14.82 17.92
N GLY A 134 15.42 -15.14 16.65
CA GLY A 134 15.23 -14.25 15.50
C GLY A 134 16.57 -13.82 14.89
N ASN A 135 16.52 -12.83 14.01
CA ASN A 135 17.72 -12.26 13.40
C ASN A 135 18.26 -11.15 14.31
N ALA A 136 19.51 -11.28 14.78
CA ALA A 136 20.17 -10.22 15.54
C ALA A 136 20.25 -8.93 14.71
N LEU A 137 19.99 -7.79 15.35
CA LEU A 137 19.99 -6.49 14.65
C LEU A 137 21.39 -5.88 14.56
N PHE A 138 22.22 -6.11 15.57
CA PHE A 138 23.61 -5.68 15.63
C PHE A 138 24.52 -6.87 15.94
N ASP A 139 25.77 -6.79 15.49
CA ASP A 139 26.80 -7.77 15.81
C ASP A 139 27.56 -7.43 17.12
N ASP A 140 28.51 -8.28 17.51
CA ASP A 140 29.33 -8.10 18.72
C ASP A 140 30.18 -6.81 18.71
N LYS A 141 30.32 -6.16 17.54
CA LYS A 141 31.03 -4.88 17.37
C LYS A 141 30.08 -3.69 17.34
N ASN A 142 28.78 -3.90 17.62
CA ASN A 142 27.72 -2.90 17.52
C ASN A 142 27.48 -2.37 16.08
N GLU A 143 27.86 -3.14 15.06
CA GLU A 143 27.59 -2.83 13.66
C GLU A 143 26.30 -3.52 13.19
N PRO A 144 25.53 -2.92 12.25
CA PRO A 144 24.35 -3.57 11.70
C PRO A 144 24.69 -4.93 11.06
N THR A 145 23.91 -5.96 11.39
CA THR A 145 24.04 -7.28 10.75
C THR A 145 23.63 -7.24 9.28
N ASP A 146 23.93 -8.30 8.52
CA ASP A 146 23.49 -8.41 7.12
C ASP A 146 21.97 -8.38 6.98
N TYR A 147 21.25 -8.91 7.99
CA TYR A 147 19.80 -8.77 8.08
C TYR A 147 19.39 -7.29 8.14
N THR A 148 19.94 -6.52 9.08
CA THR A 148 19.62 -5.10 9.25
C THR A 148 20.01 -4.27 8.02
N LYS A 149 21.15 -4.57 7.39
CA LYS A 149 21.55 -3.94 6.11
C LYS A 149 20.56 -4.26 4.99
N GLY A 150 20.05 -5.49 4.92
CA GLY A 150 19.01 -5.88 3.97
C GLY A 150 17.69 -5.14 4.20
N VAL A 151 17.28 -4.98 5.46
CA VAL A 151 16.11 -4.17 5.82
C VAL A 151 16.30 -2.70 5.42
N LEU A 152 17.47 -2.12 5.70
CA LEU A 152 17.81 -0.75 5.31
C LEU A 152 17.73 -0.55 3.80
N ASP A 153 18.37 -1.43 3.03
CA ASP A 153 18.34 -1.41 1.55
C ASP A 153 16.91 -1.55 1.00
N PHE A 154 16.09 -2.43 1.59
CA PHE A 154 14.69 -2.58 1.21
C PHE A 154 13.91 -1.28 1.43
N CYS A 155 14.04 -0.66 2.61
CA CYS A 155 13.35 0.58 2.91
C CYS A 155 13.85 1.73 2.02
N GLN A 156 15.15 1.80 1.70
CA GLN A 156 15.69 2.78 0.77
C GLN A 156 15.08 2.63 -0.63
N LYS A 157 15.06 1.41 -1.18
CA LYS A 157 14.44 1.13 -2.48
C LYS A 157 12.95 1.47 -2.49
N PHE A 158 12.25 1.27 -1.38
CA PHE A 158 10.86 1.67 -1.23
C PHE A 158 10.70 3.20 -1.33
N GLU A 159 11.54 4.00 -0.67
CA GLU A 159 11.50 5.47 -0.77
C GLU A 159 11.82 5.96 -2.19
N GLU A 160 12.78 5.34 -2.88
CA GLU A 160 13.08 5.63 -4.29
C GLU A 160 11.89 5.31 -5.21
N SER A 161 11.20 4.21 -4.95
CA SER A 161 9.96 3.82 -5.66
C SER A 161 8.82 4.79 -5.35
N GLY A 162 8.76 5.31 -4.12
CA GLY A 162 7.86 6.39 -3.72
C GLY A 162 8.11 7.69 -4.49
N ALA A 163 9.38 8.07 -4.69
CA ALA A 163 9.74 9.24 -5.49
C ALA A 163 9.34 9.08 -6.97
N ARG A 164 9.57 7.90 -7.57
CA ARG A 164 9.07 7.58 -8.92
C ARG A 164 7.56 7.63 -9.01
N THR A 165 6.88 7.10 -8.00
CA THR A 165 5.41 7.12 -7.90
C THR A 165 4.88 8.55 -7.86
N LYS A 166 5.51 9.42 -7.06
CA LYS A 166 5.16 10.84 -7.02
C LYS A 166 5.32 11.50 -8.38
N GLY A 167 6.43 11.26 -9.08
CA GLY A 167 6.65 11.78 -10.43
C GLY A 167 5.61 11.30 -11.44
N PHE A 168 5.21 10.03 -11.37
CA PHE A 168 4.10 9.50 -12.17
C PHE A 168 2.77 10.22 -11.87
N MET A 169 2.41 10.37 -10.59
CA MET A 169 1.17 11.03 -10.19
C MET A 169 1.13 12.51 -10.63
N GLU A 170 2.26 13.22 -10.52
CA GLU A 170 2.40 14.59 -11.00
C GLU A 170 2.20 14.70 -12.51
N GLU A 171 2.80 13.80 -13.30
CA GLU A 171 2.70 13.83 -14.75
C GLU A 171 1.28 13.51 -15.25
N ILE A 172 0.62 12.49 -14.70
CA ILE A 172 -0.75 12.15 -15.11
C ILE A 172 -1.76 13.24 -14.69
N LYS A 173 -1.53 13.88 -13.54
CA LYS A 173 -2.34 15.02 -13.07
C LYS A 173 -2.14 16.24 -13.95
N LYS A 174 -0.90 16.55 -14.35
CA LYS A 174 -0.55 17.65 -15.26
C LYS A 174 -1.26 17.52 -16.61
N HIS A 175 -1.41 16.31 -17.14
CA HIS A 175 -2.15 16.06 -18.38
C HIS A 175 -3.66 15.86 -18.18
N GLY A 176 -4.16 16.06 -16.95
CA GLY A 176 -5.59 15.98 -16.63
C GLY A 176 -6.19 14.60 -16.85
N LEU A 177 -5.37 13.54 -16.73
CA LEU A 177 -5.77 12.16 -17.02
C LEU A 177 -6.58 11.49 -15.91
N LEU A 178 -6.71 12.13 -14.75
CA LEU A 178 -7.50 11.60 -13.63
C LEU A 178 -8.94 12.12 -13.66
N MET A 179 -9.85 11.26 -13.24
CA MET A 179 -11.26 11.57 -12.97
C MET A 179 -11.70 10.89 -11.67
N ASP A 180 -12.78 11.39 -11.07
CA ASP A 180 -13.41 10.70 -9.94
C ASP A 180 -13.98 9.36 -10.40
N GLY A 181 -13.67 8.32 -9.64
CA GLY A 181 -14.07 6.95 -9.91
C GLY A 181 -15.45 6.64 -9.35
N GLU A 182 -16.26 5.96 -10.17
CA GLU A 182 -17.54 5.39 -9.78
C GLU A 182 -17.69 4.02 -10.42
N ILE A 183 -17.94 3.00 -9.61
CA ILE A 183 -18.22 1.64 -10.10
C ILE A 183 -19.51 1.15 -9.48
N ALA A 184 -20.47 0.81 -10.33
CA ALA A 184 -21.71 0.16 -9.95
C ALA A 184 -21.62 -1.35 -10.22
N ILE A 185 -21.86 -2.16 -9.20
CA ILE A 185 -21.89 -3.62 -9.30
C ILE A 185 -23.30 -4.11 -9.00
N THR A 186 -23.93 -4.75 -9.98
CA THR A 186 -25.29 -5.29 -9.88
C THR A 186 -25.24 -6.80 -9.65
N MET A 187 -25.93 -7.29 -8.63
CA MET A 187 -26.13 -8.72 -8.39
C MET A 187 -27.37 -9.22 -9.15
N GLN A 188 -27.33 -10.46 -9.66
CA GLN A 188 -28.47 -11.07 -10.35
C GLN A 188 -29.71 -11.21 -9.44
N GLU A 189 -29.49 -11.43 -8.15
CA GLU A 189 -30.53 -11.58 -7.14
C GLU A 189 -31.28 -10.27 -6.84
N ASN A 190 -30.68 -9.12 -7.16
CA ASN A 190 -31.26 -7.80 -6.90
C ASN A 190 -30.86 -6.79 -7.99
N PRO A 191 -31.41 -6.95 -9.21
CA PRO A 191 -30.98 -6.16 -10.36
C PRO A 191 -31.27 -4.66 -10.23
N ASP A 192 -32.27 -4.29 -9.42
CA ASP A 192 -32.71 -2.90 -9.25
C ASP A 192 -31.92 -2.12 -8.18
N LYS A 193 -31.00 -2.78 -7.45
CA LYS A 193 -30.20 -2.15 -6.39
C LYS A 193 -28.71 -2.41 -6.59
N PRO A 194 -28.03 -1.66 -7.47
CA PRO A 194 -26.59 -1.78 -7.64
C PRO A 194 -25.84 -1.29 -6.40
N PHE A 195 -24.73 -1.96 -6.07
CA PHE A 195 -23.73 -1.47 -5.13
C PHE A 195 -22.87 -0.42 -5.82
N VAL A 196 -22.94 0.82 -5.35
CA VAL A 196 -22.20 1.94 -5.94
C VAL A 196 -21.00 2.27 -5.05
N TYR A 197 -19.81 2.13 -5.61
CA TYR A 197 -18.54 2.45 -4.96
C TYR A 197 -17.97 3.76 -5.54
N ARG A 198 -17.63 4.69 -4.63
CA ARG A 198 -17.08 6.02 -4.91
C ARG A 198 -15.90 6.29 -3.95
N GLY A 199 -15.33 7.49 -3.99
CA GLY A 199 -14.30 7.92 -3.03
C GLY A 199 -12.87 7.57 -3.44
N PHE A 200 -12.66 7.32 -4.72
CA PHE A 200 -11.36 7.12 -5.34
C PHE A 200 -11.31 7.85 -6.68
N GLN A 201 -10.12 7.96 -7.27
CA GLN A 201 -9.87 8.45 -8.61
C GLN A 201 -9.35 7.31 -9.50
N MET A 202 -9.56 7.45 -10.80
CA MET A 202 -9.09 6.53 -11.83
C MET A 202 -8.65 7.30 -13.09
N VAL A 203 -7.95 6.62 -14.00
CA VAL A 203 -7.62 7.19 -15.30
C VAL A 203 -8.88 7.33 -16.15
N ASP A 204 -9.05 8.50 -16.73
CA ASP A 204 -10.04 8.77 -17.78
C ASP A 204 -9.56 8.13 -19.10
N GLU A 205 -10.16 7.00 -19.46
CA GLU A 205 -9.79 6.24 -20.66
C GLU A 205 -10.01 7.05 -21.95
N ASN A 206 -11.00 7.94 -21.99
CA ASN A 206 -11.25 8.77 -23.16
C ASN A 206 -10.10 9.77 -23.36
N LYS A 207 -9.70 10.47 -22.30
CA LYS A 207 -8.55 11.38 -22.36
C LYS A 207 -7.26 10.65 -22.68
N LEU A 208 -7.06 9.46 -22.12
CA LEU A 208 -5.90 8.63 -22.45
C LEU A 208 -5.86 8.29 -23.94
N ARG A 209 -6.99 7.88 -24.53
CA ARG A 209 -7.11 7.55 -25.96
C ARG A 209 -6.90 8.77 -26.88
N GLU A 210 -7.24 9.96 -26.38
CA GLU A 210 -7.11 11.21 -27.11
C GLU A 210 -5.69 11.80 -27.05
N LEU A 211 -4.79 11.28 -26.21
CA LEU A 211 -3.39 11.69 -26.16
C LEU A 211 -2.72 11.49 -27.52
N LYS A 212 -1.99 12.52 -27.97
CA LYS A 212 -1.32 12.58 -29.28
C LYS A 212 -0.02 13.37 -29.16
N GLY A 213 0.81 13.27 -30.19
CA GLY A 213 2.05 14.05 -30.32
C GLY A 213 3.04 13.78 -29.19
N GLU A 214 3.79 14.82 -28.81
CA GLU A 214 4.90 14.74 -27.86
C GLU A 214 4.51 14.15 -26.50
N VAL A 215 3.28 14.37 -26.03
CA VAL A 215 2.81 13.82 -24.75
C VAL A 215 2.71 12.30 -24.82
N LEU A 216 2.08 11.77 -25.88
CA LEU A 216 1.97 10.32 -26.07
C LEU A 216 3.35 9.69 -26.27
N GLU A 217 4.20 10.31 -27.08
CA GLU A 217 5.57 9.83 -27.33
C GLU A 217 6.39 9.80 -26.03
N SER A 218 6.27 10.83 -25.19
CA SER A 218 6.94 10.88 -23.88
C SER A 218 6.46 9.77 -22.95
N LEU A 219 5.13 9.62 -22.76
CA LEU A 219 4.56 8.59 -21.88
C LEU A 219 4.85 7.17 -22.36
N ALA A 220 4.92 6.96 -23.68
CA ALA A 220 5.32 5.68 -24.26
C ALA A 220 6.82 5.43 -24.05
N GLY A 221 7.67 6.43 -24.32
CA GLY A 221 9.12 6.33 -24.25
C GLY A 221 9.68 6.15 -22.83
N ASN A 222 9.00 6.70 -21.81
CA ASN A 222 9.40 6.57 -20.42
C ASN A 222 8.67 5.44 -19.65
N GLY A 223 7.81 4.67 -20.34
CA GLY A 223 7.10 3.52 -19.77
C GLY A 223 5.82 3.86 -18.98
N MET A 224 5.46 5.12 -18.79
CA MET A 224 4.24 5.51 -18.06
C MET A 224 2.96 5.01 -18.71
N LEU A 225 2.92 4.91 -20.04
CA LEU A 225 1.76 4.39 -20.76
C LEU A 225 1.43 2.94 -20.36
N MET A 226 2.46 2.12 -20.14
CA MET A 226 2.30 0.74 -19.66
C MET A 226 1.66 0.70 -18.27
N LEU A 227 2.06 1.62 -17.38
CA LEU A 227 1.53 1.73 -16.02
C LEU A 227 0.06 2.18 -16.02
N LEU A 228 -0.30 3.13 -16.90
CA LEU A 228 -1.68 3.56 -17.10
C LEU A 228 -2.58 2.39 -17.52
N HIS A 229 -2.11 1.55 -18.45
CA HIS A 229 -2.84 0.35 -18.86
C HIS A 229 -2.90 -0.71 -17.76
N ALA A 230 -1.83 -0.90 -16.98
CA ALA A 230 -1.85 -1.80 -15.82
C ALA A 230 -2.95 -1.40 -14.82
N HIS A 231 -3.07 -0.11 -14.52
CA HIS A 231 -4.19 0.43 -13.74
C HIS A 231 -5.54 0.09 -14.40
N LEU A 232 -5.75 0.42 -15.68
CA LEU A 232 -7.04 0.17 -16.35
C LEU A 232 -7.44 -1.32 -16.35
N PHE A 233 -6.49 -2.21 -16.62
CA PHE A 233 -6.76 -3.66 -16.62
C PHE A 233 -7.10 -4.18 -15.22
N SER A 234 -6.45 -3.64 -14.20
CA SER A 234 -6.71 -4.00 -12.81
C SER A 234 -8.15 -3.71 -12.37
N LEU A 235 -8.82 -2.70 -12.94
CA LEU A 235 -10.19 -2.32 -12.56
C LEU A 235 -11.21 -3.43 -12.81
N ASN A 236 -10.94 -4.36 -13.74
CA ASN A 236 -11.78 -5.54 -13.95
C ASN A 236 -11.85 -6.45 -12.70
N LEU A 237 -10.82 -6.40 -11.85
CA LEU A 237 -10.78 -7.17 -10.60
C LEU A 237 -11.73 -6.62 -9.53
N MET A 238 -12.36 -5.45 -9.71
CA MET A 238 -13.35 -4.91 -8.76
C MET A 238 -14.50 -5.90 -8.55
N ARG A 239 -14.99 -6.52 -9.63
CA ARG A 239 -16.02 -7.57 -9.56
C ARG A 239 -15.52 -8.85 -8.88
N VAL A 240 -14.22 -9.15 -9.00
CA VAL A 240 -13.59 -10.30 -8.33
C VAL A 240 -13.55 -10.05 -6.82
N ILE A 241 -13.07 -8.89 -6.38
CA ILE A 241 -13.04 -8.51 -4.96
C ILE A 241 -14.46 -8.49 -4.37
N PHE A 242 -15.42 -7.89 -5.08
CA PHE A 242 -16.83 -7.92 -4.68
C PHE A 242 -17.36 -9.34 -4.49
N SER A 243 -17.09 -10.22 -5.46
CA SER A 243 -17.50 -11.62 -5.39
C SER A 243 -16.86 -12.35 -4.21
N ARG A 244 -15.59 -12.04 -3.89
CA ARG A 244 -14.90 -12.55 -2.70
C ARG A 244 -15.60 -12.07 -1.42
N GLN A 245 -15.87 -10.77 -1.28
CA GLN A 245 -16.61 -10.23 -0.14
C GLN A 245 -17.98 -10.86 0.04
N SER A 246 -18.70 -11.09 -1.06
CA SER A 246 -20.04 -11.69 -1.04
C SER A 246 -19.99 -13.11 -0.46
N ARG A 247 -19.03 -13.93 -0.91
CA ARG A 247 -18.82 -15.28 -0.37
C ARG A 247 -18.46 -15.29 1.12
N LEU A 248 -17.76 -14.26 1.58
CA LEU A 248 -17.41 -14.09 2.99
C LEU A 248 -18.55 -13.48 3.83
N GLY A 249 -19.69 -13.11 3.23
CA GLY A 249 -20.77 -12.40 3.91
C GLY A 249 -20.41 -10.98 4.35
N LYS A 250 -19.35 -10.39 3.77
CA LYS A 250 -18.79 -9.06 4.10
C LYS A 250 -19.21 -7.97 3.11
N VAL A 251 -20.28 -8.18 2.34
CA VAL A 251 -20.90 -7.13 1.51
C VAL A 251 -21.85 -6.35 2.43
N PRO A 252 -21.77 -5.00 2.49
CA PRO A 252 -22.74 -4.21 3.24
C PRO A 252 -24.15 -4.54 2.76
N GLN A 253 -25.13 -4.60 3.64
CA GLN A 253 -26.51 -4.62 3.13
C GLN A 253 -26.79 -3.26 2.47
N PRO A 254 -27.41 -3.22 1.28
CA PRO A 254 -27.77 -1.95 0.67
C PRO A 254 -28.63 -1.18 1.68
N GLU A 255 -28.21 0.03 2.04
CA GLU A 255 -28.95 0.88 2.96
C GLU A 255 -30.41 0.92 2.47
N ALA A 256 -31.33 0.56 3.37
CA ALA A 256 -32.74 0.74 3.09
C ALA A 256 -32.95 2.23 2.84
N SER A 257 -33.24 2.60 1.60
CA SER A 257 -33.53 3.97 1.23
C SER A 257 -34.69 4.46 2.11
N THR A 258 -34.41 5.27 3.13
CA THR A 258 -35.39 6.07 3.86
C THR A 258 -35.61 7.38 3.14
#